data_AF-A0A7G2ILE0-F1
#
_entry.id   AF-A0A7G2ILE0-F1
#
_cell.length_a   1.000
_cell.length_b   1.000
_cell.length_c   1.000
_cell.angle_alpha   90.00
_cell.angle_beta   90.00
_cell.angle_gamma   90.00
#
_symmetry.space_group_name_H-M   'P 1'
#
loop_
_entity.id
_entity.type
_entity.pdbx_description
1 polymer ?
#
loop_
_entity_poly.entity_id
_entity_poly.type
_entity_poly.pdbx_seq_one_letter_code
_entity_poly.pdbx_strand_id
1 'polypeptide(L)'
;MIVAKRYFLIFSFLFIQLAFIPQGAAEDKGWFATFKDNVSETWQQPEHYDLYIPAITWHARFAYDKEKTDRYNGRPWGAGFGQSRWDDKGNWHGLYIMAFKDSYNKWEPIGGYGWEKTWRPLADEKFPYRSRFYRRFYRA
;
A
#
# COMPACT_ATOMS: atom_id res chain seq x y z
N MET A 1 58.00 -6.94 -33.54
CA MET A 1 57.20 -5.75 -33.10
C MET A 1 55.69 -5.82 -33.40
N ILE A 2 55.22 -6.65 -34.34
CA ILE A 2 53.79 -6.72 -34.73
C ILE A 2 52.94 -7.52 -33.72
N VAL A 3 53.50 -8.59 -33.15
CA VAL A 3 52.80 -9.48 -32.21
C VAL A 3 52.46 -8.77 -30.88
N ALA A 4 53.40 -7.99 -30.33
CA ALA A 4 53.18 -7.23 -29.09
C ALA A 4 52.09 -6.13 -29.24
N LYS A 5 52.03 -5.44 -30.39
CA LYS A 5 50.95 -4.47 -30.68
C LYS A 5 49.58 -5.13 -30.76
N ARG A 6 49.51 -6.36 -31.25
CA ARG A 6 48.24 -7.12 -31.38
C ARG A 6 47.67 -7.49 -30.02
N TYR A 7 48.53 -7.92 -29.08
CA TYR A 7 48.11 -8.18 -27.70
C TYR A 7 47.77 -6.89 -26.95
N PHE A 8 48.53 -5.80 -27.16
CA PHE A 8 48.23 -4.50 -26.55
C PHE A 8 46.82 -4.01 -26.92
N LEU A 9 46.44 -4.11 -28.20
CA LEU A 9 45.10 -3.74 -28.65
C LEU A 9 44.00 -4.62 -28.04
N ILE A 10 44.23 -5.92 -27.89
CA ILE A 10 43.28 -6.85 -27.26
C ILE A 10 43.12 -6.53 -25.77
N PHE A 11 44.23 -6.29 -25.06
CA PHE A 11 44.22 -5.92 -23.65
C PHE A 11 43.55 -4.57 -23.41
N SER A 12 43.82 -3.56 -24.25
CA SER A 12 43.14 -2.27 -24.17
C SER A 12 41.64 -2.39 -24.44
N PHE A 13 41.23 -3.23 -25.40
CA PHE A 13 39.80 -3.46 -25.69
C PHE A 13 39.08 -4.15 -24.53
N LEU A 14 39.71 -5.16 -23.92
CA LEU A 14 39.17 -5.83 -22.72
C LEU A 14 39.09 -4.88 -21.52
N PHE A 15 40.08 -4.00 -21.34
CA PHE A 15 40.09 -3.02 -20.26
C PHE A 15 39.00 -1.96 -20.42
N ILE A 16 38.74 -1.53 -21.66
CA ILE A 16 37.63 -0.62 -21.98
C ILE A 16 36.29 -1.30 -21.66
N GLN A 17 36.09 -2.58 -22.00
CA GLN A 17 34.86 -3.30 -21.65
C GLN A 17 34.64 -3.42 -20.14
N LEU A 18 35.71 -3.61 -19.35
CA LEU A 18 35.65 -3.62 -17.88
C LEU A 18 35.33 -2.24 -17.28
N ALA A 19 35.74 -1.14 -17.92
CA ALA A 19 35.41 0.21 -17.49
C ALA A 19 33.96 0.62 -17.82
N PHE A 20 33.28 -0.12 -18.70
CA PHE A 20 31.88 0.08 -19.08
C PHE A 20 30.92 -0.92 -18.44
N ILE A 21 31.30 -1.57 -17.32
CA ILE A 21 30.31 -2.31 -16.53
C ILE A 21 29.31 -1.28 -15.97
N PRO A 22 28.03 -1.30 -16.37
CA PRO A 22 27.04 -0.41 -15.80
C PRO A 22 26.93 -0.69 -14.29
N GLN A 23 27.30 0.28 -13.46
CA GLN A 23 27.17 0.20 -12.00
C GLN A 23 25.71 0.33 -11.51
N GLY A 24 24.74 0.26 -12.41
CA GLY A 24 23.32 0.45 -12.10
C GLY A 24 22.57 -0.86 -11.92
N ALA A 25 23.01 -1.74 -11.03
CA ALA A 25 22.07 -2.69 -10.45
C ALA A 25 21.31 -1.93 -9.37
N ALA A 26 20.09 -1.49 -9.67
CA ALA A 26 19.19 -0.97 -8.64
C ALA A 26 19.09 -2.05 -7.55
N GLU A 27 19.62 -1.76 -6.35
CA GLU A 27 19.45 -2.63 -5.20
C GLU A 27 17.95 -2.78 -4.99
N ASP A 28 17.44 -4.00 -5.13
CA ASP A 28 16.02 -4.28 -5.03
C ASP A 28 15.61 -3.98 -3.59
N LYS A 29 15.07 -2.78 -3.35
CA LYS A 29 14.67 -2.33 -2.02
C LYS A 29 13.73 -3.37 -1.44
N GLY A 30 14.16 -4.05 -0.38
CA GLY A 30 13.34 -5.08 0.26
C GLY A 30 11.95 -4.57 0.62
N TRP A 31 10.95 -5.46 0.56
CA TRP A 31 9.53 -5.12 0.72
C TRP A 31 9.22 -4.26 1.98
N PHE A 32 9.96 -4.47 3.07
CA PHE A 32 9.79 -3.72 4.31
C PHE A 32 10.32 -2.29 4.23
N ALA A 33 11.41 -2.05 3.49
CA ALA A 33 11.92 -0.71 3.24
C ALA A 33 10.92 0.08 2.39
N THR A 34 10.46 -0.52 1.29
CA THR A 34 9.41 0.06 0.42
C THR A 34 8.13 0.37 1.20
N PHE A 35 7.73 -0.50 2.12
CA PHE A 35 6.59 -0.23 3.00
C PHE A 35 6.80 0.99 3.91
N LYS A 36 7.96 1.09 4.58
CA LYS A 36 8.28 2.23 5.44
C LYS A 36 8.32 3.54 4.66
N ASP A 37 8.94 3.53 3.47
CA ASP A 37 9.01 4.68 2.58
C ASP A 37 7.59 5.15 2.21
N ASN A 38 6.72 4.24 1.79
CA ASN A 38 5.33 4.56 1.46
C ASN A 38 4.54 5.14 2.64
N VAL A 39 4.69 4.58 3.84
CA VAL A 39 4.05 5.11 5.05
C VAL A 39 4.57 6.51 5.36
N SER A 40 5.88 6.70 5.31
CA SER A 40 6.53 7.98 5.58
C SER A 40 6.09 9.06 4.59
N GLU A 41 6.05 8.73 3.30
CA GLU A 41 5.62 9.63 2.25
C GLU A 41 4.14 9.99 2.38
N THR A 42 3.27 9.01 2.67
CA THR A 42 1.84 9.28 2.91
C THR A 42 1.63 10.23 4.09
N TRP A 43 2.50 10.14 5.11
CA TRP A 43 2.46 11.04 6.27
C TRP A 43 2.94 12.46 5.94
N GLN A 44 4.06 12.57 5.22
CA GLN A 44 4.74 13.85 4.95
C GLN A 44 4.12 14.63 3.79
N GLN A 45 3.60 13.92 2.79
CA GLN A 45 3.09 14.48 1.53
C GLN A 45 1.69 13.92 1.20
N PRO A 46 0.67 14.22 2.03
CA PRO A 46 -0.70 13.85 1.69
C PRO A 46 -1.25 14.75 0.58
N GLU A 47 -2.03 14.16 -0.32
CA GLU A 47 -2.74 14.90 -1.38
C GLU A 47 -4.19 15.21 -0.96
N HIS A 48 -4.78 14.35 -0.15
CA HIS A 48 -6.18 14.41 0.24
C HIS A 48 -6.37 14.10 1.73
N TYR A 49 -7.49 14.60 2.26
CA TYR A 49 -7.99 14.25 3.58
C TYR A 49 -9.33 13.53 3.45
N ASP A 50 -9.46 12.43 4.19
CA ASP A 50 -10.59 11.52 4.09
C ASP A 50 -11.38 11.50 5.40
N LEU A 51 -12.70 11.58 5.29
CA LEU A 51 -13.63 11.33 6.39
C LEU A 51 -14.21 9.92 6.25
N TYR A 52 -14.03 9.10 7.28
CA TYR A 52 -14.56 7.74 7.31
C TYR A 52 -15.77 7.66 8.22
N ILE A 53 -16.90 7.20 7.67
CA ILE A 53 -18.14 7.00 8.42
C ILE A 53 -18.50 5.51 8.33
N PRO A 54 -18.51 4.76 9.45
CA PRO A 54 -18.95 3.38 9.46
C PRO A 54 -20.42 3.30 9.01
N ALA A 55 -20.70 2.53 7.96
CA ALA A 55 -22.04 2.44 7.39
C ALA A 55 -22.79 1.18 7.84
N ILE A 56 -22.25 -0.01 7.51
CA ILE A 56 -22.93 -1.29 7.71
C ILE A 56 -21.89 -2.35 8.10
N THR A 57 -22.19 -3.12 9.13
CA THR A 57 -21.47 -4.36 9.45
C THR A 57 -22.33 -5.56 9.08
N TRP A 58 -21.82 -6.43 8.21
CA TRP A 58 -22.49 -7.68 7.85
C TRP A 58 -21.67 -8.87 8.35
N HIS A 59 -22.33 -9.77 9.08
CA HIS A 59 -21.73 -11.02 9.52
C HIS A 59 -22.16 -12.13 8.56
N ALA A 60 -21.20 -12.87 7.99
CA ALA A 60 -21.48 -14.01 7.11
C ALA A 60 -22.18 -15.14 7.90
N ARG A 61 -23.51 -15.23 7.75
CA ARG A 61 -24.41 -16.05 8.57
C ARG A 61 -24.36 -17.57 8.32
N PHE A 62 -23.47 -18.05 7.46
CA PHE A 62 -23.49 -19.46 7.02
C PHE A 62 -22.91 -20.44 8.07
N ALA A 63 -22.22 -19.95 9.11
CA ALA A 63 -21.46 -20.79 10.04
C ALA A 63 -21.84 -20.68 11.54
N TYR A 64 -22.97 -20.04 11.91
CA TYR A 64 -23.35 -19.86 13.34
C TYR A 64 -24.84 -20.10 13.61
N ASP A 65 -25.13 -20.74 14.75
CA ASP A 65 -26.50 -21.00 15.24
C ASP A 65 -27.31 -19.72 15.49
N LYS A 66 -28.61 -19.80 15.18
CA LYS A 66 -29.58 -18.70 15.06
C LYS A 66 -29.82 -17.86 16.32
N GLU A 67 -29.39 -18.29 17.51
CA GLU A 67 -29.74 -17.64 18.79
C GLU A 67 -28.86 -16.44 19.19
N LYS A 68 -27.77 -16.15 18.45
CA LYS A 68 -26.91 -14.98 18.72
C LYS A 68 -26.99 -13.85 17.69
N THR A 69 -27.72 -14.03 16.58
CA THR A 69 -27.63 -13.13 15.41
C THR A 69 -28.44 -11.82 15.53
N ASP A 70 -29.41 -11.75 16.44
CA ASP A 70 -30.29 -10.56 16.62
C ASP A 70 -29.81 -9.56 17.69
N ARG A 71 -28.69 -9.86 18.39
CA ARG A 71 -28.18 -8.99 19.48
C ARG A 71 -27.01 -8.09 19.08
N TYR A 72 -26.55 -8.13 17.84
CA TYR A 72 -25.36 -7.40 17.41
C TYR A 72 -25.73 -6.15 16.63
N ASN A 73 -25.15 -5.01 17.03
CA ASN A 73 -25.31 -3.72 16.36
C ASN A 73 -24.89 -3.83 14.87
N GLY A 74 -25.88 -3.94 13.98
CA GLY A 74 -25.67 -3.90 12.52
C GLY A 74 -25.34 -2.50 11.96
N ARG A 75 -25.29 -1.50 12.85
CA ARG A 75 -24.96 -0.10 12.56
C ARG A 75 -23.97 0.41 13.63
N PRO A 76 -22.66 0.11 13.49
CA PRO A 76 -21.68 0.68 14.39
C PRO A 76 -21.69 2.20 14.25
N TRP A 77 -21.87 2.91 15.36
CA TRP A 77 -21.71 4.36 15.36
C TRP A 77 -20.22 4.67 15.52
N GLY A 78 -19.68 5.52 14.67
CA GLY A 78 -18.28 5.91 14.75
C GLY A 78 -17.93 6.97 13.74
N ALA A 79 -16.69 7.41 13.80
CA ALA A 79 -16.12 8.31 12.82
C ALA A 79 -14.61 8.08 12.78
N GLY A 80 -14.03 8.32 11.61
CA GLY A 80 -12.61 8.30 11.41
C GLY A 80 -12.17 9.41 10.49
N PHE A 81 -10.90 9.72 10.59
CA PHE A 81 -10.23 10.69 9.76
C PHE A 81 -8.95 10.07 9.24
N GLY A 82 -8.55 10.47 8.05
CA GLY A 82 -7.27 10.06 7.51
C GLY A 82 -6.77 11.01 6.45
N GLN A 83 -5.60 10.68 5.95
CA GLN A 83 -4.95 11.36 4.85
C GLN A 83 -4.50 10.33 3.83
N SER A 84 -4.57 10.71 2.56
CA SER A 84 -4.24 9.81 1.46
C SER A 84 -3.53 10.51 0.33
N ARG A 85 -2.92 9.69 -0.53
CA ARG A 85 -2.24 10.10 -1.76
C ARG A 85 -2.37 9.01 -2.82
N TRP A 86 -2.19 9.39 -4.07
CA TRP A 86 -1.99 8.47 -5.17
C TRP A 86 -0.50 8.37 -5.49
N ASP A 87 -0.01 7.18 -5.85
CA ASP A 87 1.35 7.01 -6.39
C ASP A 87 1.38 7.27 -7.90
N ASP A 88 2.59 7.34 -8.47
CA ASP A 88 2.80 7.51 -9.93
C ASP A 88 2.18 6.38 -10.77
N LYS A 89 1.91 5.22 -10.14
CA LYS A 89 1.26 4.07 -10.78
C LYS A 89 -0.27 4.15 -10.63
N GLY A 90 -0.79 5.22 -10.03
CA GLY A 90 -2.20 5.45 -9.78
C GLY A 90 -2.80 4.53 -8.71
N ASN A 91 -2.00 3.95 -7.82
CA ASN A 91 -2.46 3.21 -6.64
C ASN A 91 -2.72 4.15 -5.47
N TRP A 92 -3.67 3.80 -4.61
CA TRP A 92 -4.03 4.63 -3.46
C TRP A 92 -3.27 4.19 -2.21
N HIS A 93 -2.82 5.16 -1.44
CA HIS A 93 -2.15 5.00 -0.16
C HIS A 93 -2.87 5.86 0.87
N GLY A 94 -3.16 5.32 2.04
CA GLY A 94 -3.83 6.10 3.08
C GLY A 94 -3.46 5.71 4.49
N LEU A 95 -3.34 6.73 5.34
CA LEU A 95 -3.21 6.61 6.78
C LEU A 95 -4.51 7.04 7.41
N TYR A 96 -5.05 6.23 8.32
CA TYR A 96 -6.33 6.52 8.95
C TYR A 96 -6.29 6.22 10.44
N ILE A 97 -7.12 6.96 11.16
CA ILE A 97 -7.55 6.68 12.52
C ILE A 97 -9.08 6.71 12.56
N MET A 98 -9.68 5.83 13.34
CA MET A 98 -11.13 5.76 13.50
C MET A 98 -11.45 5.27 14.90
N ALA A 99 -12.55 5.73 15.46
CA ALA A 99 -13.17 5.13 16.61
C ALA A 99 -14.60 4.74 16.26
N PHE A 100 -14.99 3.50 16.55
CA PHE A 100 -16.34 3.02 16.32
C PHE A 100 -16.82 2.18 17.50
N LYS A 101 -18.14 2.10 17.66
CA LYS A 101 -18.75 1.25 18.67
C LYS A 101 -18.82 -0.18 18.18
N ASP A 102 -18.30 -1.09 18.99
CA ASP A 102 -18.35 -2.53 18.74
C ASP A 102 -19.76 -3.11 18.97
N SER A 103 -19.86 -4.43 18.83
CA SER A 103 -21.10 -5.16 19.05
C SER A 103 -21.62 -5.11 20.49
N TYR A 104 -20.80 -4.67 21.45
CA TYR A 104 -21.12 -4.49 22.87
C TYR A 104 -21.27 -3.01 23.27
N ASN A 105 -21.38 -2.10 22.30
CA ASN A 105 -21.53 -0.65 22.50
C ASN A 105 -20.32 0.00 23.20
N LYS A 106 -19.15 -0.63 23.12
CA LYS A 106 -17.86 -0.09 23.62
C LYS A 106 -17.11 0.60 22.49
N TRP A 107 -16.40 1.68 22.82
CA TRP A 107 -15.58 2.40 21.86
C TRP A 107 -14.29 1.62 21.56
N GLU A 108 -14.10 1.28 20.29
CA GLU A 108 -12.87 0.67 19.77
C GLU A 108 -12.15 1.66 18.85
N PRO A 109 -10.93 2.12 19.23
CA PRO A 109 -10.07 2.85 18.32
C PRO A 109 -9.31 1.88 17.40
N ILE A 110 -9.18 2.27 16.13
CA ILE A 110 -8.38 1.60 15.11
C ILE A 110 -7.54 2.63 14.37
N GLY A 111 -6.27 2.30 14.15
CA GLY A 111 -5.39 3.08 13.29
C GLY A 111 -4.59 2.17 12.38
N GLY A 112 -4.33 2.62 11.15
CA GLY A 112 -3.69 1.78 10.15
C GLY A 112 -3.20 2.51 8.91
N TYR A 113 -2.48 1.74 8.11
CA TYR A 113 -2.12 2.09 6.74
C TYR A 113 -2.86 1.16 5.76
N GLY A 114 -3.47 1.75 4.75
CA GLY A 114 -4.14 1.06 3.66
C GLY A 114 -3.42 1.30 2.34
N TRP A 115 -3.36 0.25 1.52
CA TRP A 115 -2.89 0.34 0.14
C TRP A 115 -3.91 -0.31 -0.79
N GLU A 116 -4.23 0.36 -1.90
CA GLU A 116 -5.11 -0.18 -2.93
C GLU A 116 -4.44 -0.18 -4.29
N LYS A 117 -4.34 -1.38 -4.85
CA LYS A 117 -4.09 -1.50 -6.27
C LYS A 117 -5.31 -1.04 -7.04
N THR A 118 -5.10 -0.09 -7.94
CA THR A 118 -6.17 0.53 -8.71
C THR A 118 -6.00 0.18 -10.19
N TRP A 119 -7.07 -0.33 -10.79
CA TRP A 119 -7.13 -0.78 -12.16
C TRP A 119 -8.21 0.00 -12.92
N ARG A 120 -7.88 0.51 -14.11
CA ARG A 120 -8.80 1.29 -14.96
C ARG A 120 -8.94 0.59 -16.31
N PRO A 121 -9.85 -0.40 -16.44
CA PRO A 121 -10.01 -1.18 -17.66
C PRO A 121 -10.91 -0.50 -18.69
N LEU A 122 -11.66 0.52 -18.30
CA LEU A 122 -12.61 1.23 -19.14
C LEU A 122 -11.98 2.54 -19.62
N ALA A 123 -12.44 3.04 -20.77
CA ALA A 123 -12.03 4.33 -21.31
C ALA A 123 -12.49 5.53 -20.43
N ASP A 124 -13.50 5.31 -19.58
CA ASP A 124 -13.92 6.29 -18.57
C ASP A 124 -13.07 6.15 -17.30
N GLU A 125 -12.19 7.12 -17.08
CA GLU A 125 -11.28 7.13 -15.93
C GLU A 125 -11.97 7.36 -14.59
N LYS A 126 -13.26 7.75 -14.57
CA LYS A 126 -14.01 8.05 -13.35
C LYS A 126 -14.36 6.81 -12.53
N PHE A 127 -14.33 5.62 -13.14
CA PHE A 127 -14.75 4.36 -12.50
C PHE A 127 -13.62 3.34 -12.41
N PRO A 128 -12.62 3.56 -11.54
CA PRO A 128 -11.58 2.57 -11.29
C PRO A 128 -12.11 1.38 -10.49
N TYR A 129 -11.66 0.18 -10.87
CA TYR A 129 -11.74 -1.01 -10.04
C TYR A 129 -10.57 -1.00 -9.04
N ARG A 130 -10.84 -1.29 -7.77
CA ARG A 130 -9.82 -1.27 -6.72
C ARG A 130 -9.82 -2.56 -5.91
N SER A 131 -8.63 -3.08 -5.64
CA SER A 131 -8.42 -4.16 -4.68
C SER A 131 -7.60 -3.62 -3.51
N ARG A 132 -8.09 -3.79 -2.28
CA ARG A 132 -7.57 -3.14 -1.08
C ARG A 132 -6.89 -4.13 -0.15
N PHE A 133 -5.67 -3.81 0.30
CA PHE A 133 -4.97 -4.48 1.38
C PHE A 133 -4.78 -3.50 2.55
N TYR A 134 -5.13 -3.92 3.76
CA TYR A 134 -4.96 -3.12 4.97
C TYR A 134 -3.93 -3.75 5.89
N ARG A 135 -3.02 -2.93 6.41
CA ARG A 135 -2.20 -3.28 7.58
C ARG A 135 -2.66 -2.42 8.76
N ARG A 136 -3.32 -3.07 9.73
CA ARG A 136 -3.71 -2.45 10.99
C ARG A 136 -2.49 -2.37 11.91
N PHE A 137 -2.21 -1.21 12.49
CA PHE A 137 -1.10 -1.04 13.44
C PHE A 137 -1.57 -1.07 14.90
N TYR A 138 -2.82 -0.68 15.16
CA TYR A 138 -3.35 -0.63 16.52
C TYR A 138 -4.81 -1.08 16.57
N ARG A 139 -5.11 -1.96 17.51
CA ARG A 139 -6.44 -2.36 17.97
C ARG A 139 -6.34 -2.48 19.49
N ALA A 140 -6.99 -1.57 20.22
CA ALA A 140 -7.12 -1.68 21.67
C ALA A 140 -8.27 -2.63 22.03
#